data_AF-A0A1B6NV27-F1
#
_entry.id   AF-A0A1B6NV27-F1
#
_cell.length_a   1.000
_cell.length_b   1.000
_cell.length_c   1.000
_cell.angle_alpha   90.00
_cell.angle_beta   90.00
_cell.angle_gamma   90.00
#
_symmetry.space_group_name_H-M   'P 1'
#
loop_
_entity.id
_entity.type
_entity.pdbx_description
1 polymer ?
#
loop_
_entity_poly.entity_id
_entity_poly.type
_entity_poly.pdbx_seq_one_letter_code
_entity_poly.pdbx_strand_id
1 'polypeptide(L)'
;MLIKTLPEELQARYIPLIEQNKDDDHVTLAKAADVLCAYLKCDYELSKSNSEFSNAMREMEVQLKRYREKLPAVDYFCQVFLEDAKGTLDEQTKSLEWIERANTLHLTSDDA
;
A
#
# COMPACT_ATOMS: atom_id res chain seq x y z
N MET A 1 19.39 -11.92 13.20
CA MET A 1 20.03 -11.19 14.32
C MET A 1 19.02 -10.51 15.28
N LEU A 2 17.71 -10.52 14.98
CA LEU A 2 16.64 -10.17 15.95
C LEU A 2 16.08 -11.39 16.68
N ILE A 3 15.95 -12.53 16.01
CA ILE A 3 15.47 -13.80 16.61
C ILE A 3 16.27 -14.21 17.85
N LYS A 4 17.59 -14.00 17.82
CA LYS A 4 18.49 -14.35 18.94
C LYS A 4 18.27 -13.53 20.21
N THR A 5 17.47 -12.46 20.15
CA THR A 5 17.11 -11.67 21.34
C THR A 5 15.85 -12.19 22.02
N LEU A 6 15.13 -13.14 21.42
CA LEU A 6 13.92 -13.76 21.99
C LEU A 6 14.30 -14.97 22.87
N PRO A 7 13.51 -15.28 23.91
CA PRO A 7 13.59 -16.57 24.61
C PRO A 7 13.54 -17.75 23.65
N GLU A 8 14.35 -18.78 23.90
CA GLU A 8 14.55 -19.93 22.98
C GLU A 8 13.23 -20.58 22.55
N GLU A 9 12.31 -20.75 23.49
CA GLU A 9 10.96 -21.31 23.29
C GLU A 9 10.11 -20.54 22.27
N LEU A 10 10.38 -19.23 22.09
CA LEU A 10 9.65 -18.37 21.18
C LEU A 10 10.31 -18.27 19.80
N GLN A 11 11.62 -18.56 19.68
CA GLN A 11 12.36 -18.32 18.44
C GLN A 11 11.72 -19.04 17.24
N ALA A 12 11.40 -20.33 17.39
CA ALA A 12 10.81 -21.14 16.31
C ALA A 12 9.48 -20.55 15.78
N ARG A 13 8.65 -19.96 16.67
CA ARG A 13 7.37 -19.35 16.29
C ARG A 13 7.55 -18.04 15.52
N TYR A 14 8.58 -17.26 15.84
CA TYR A 14 8.79 -15.93 15.27
C TYR A 14 9.72 -15.91 14.05
N ILE A 15 10.56 -16.92 13.84
CA ILE A 15 11.41 -17.05 12.64
C ILE A 15 10.63 -16.80 11.35
N PRO A 16 9.52 -17.49 11.03
CA PRO A 16 8.83 -17.29 9.76
C PRO A 16 8.17 -15.91 9.62
N LEU A 17 7.98 -15.18 10.72
CA LEU A 17 7.37 -13.84 10.71
C LEU A 17 8.40 -12.73 10.53
N ILE A 18 9.61 -12.92 11.07
CA ILE A 18 10.67 -11.91 11.07
C ILE A 18 11.64 -12.14 9.91
N GLU A 19 12.01 -13.40 9.67
CA GLU A 19 12.91 -13.76 8.58
C GLU A 19 12.08 -13.97 7.31
N GLN A 20 11.99 -12.90 6.53
CA GLN A 20 11.19 -12.87 5.31
C GLN A 20 11.83 -13.72 4.20
N ASN A 21 11.07 -14.67 3.67
CA ASN A 21 11.38 -15.28 2.38
C ASN A 21 11.01 -14.31 1.25
N LYS A 22 11.99 -13.88 0.44
CA LYS A 22 11.75 -12.91 -0.64
C LYS A 22 10.90 -13.48 -1.79
N ASP A 23 10.83 -14.80 -1.88
CA ASP A 23 10.05 -15.51 -2.90
C ASP A 23 8.62 -15.79 -2.43
N ASP A 24 8.27 -15.39 -1.20
CA ASP A 24 6.90 -15.48 -0.69
C ASP A 24 6.05 -14.31 -1.22
N ASP A 25 4.90 -14.65 -1.82
CA ASP A 25 3.94 -13.67 -2.34
C ASP A 25 3.43 -12.72 -1.26
N HIS A 26 3.26 -13.19 -0.01
CA HIS A 26 2.86 -12.35 1.11
C HIS A 26 3.91 -11.30 1.45
N VAL A 27 5.20 -11.62 1.32
CA VAL A 27 6.29 -10.65 1.52
C VAL A 27 6.27 -9.60 0.40
N THR A 28 5.99 -10.01 -0.83
CA THR A 28 5.85 -9.08 -1.96
C THR A 28 4.65 -8.14 -1.76
N LEU A 29 3.49 -8.67 -1.35
CA LEU A 29 2.30 -7.88 -1.03
C LEU A 29 2.53 -6.92 0.13
N ALA A 30 3.19 -7.37 1.20
CA ALA A 30 3.52 -6.53 2.36
C ALA A 30 4.41 -5.34 1.96
N LYS A 31 5.38 -5.55 1.05
CA LYS A 31 6.23 -4.46 0.53
C LYS A 31 5.44 -3.48 -0.35
N ALA A 32 4.51 -3.97 -1.16
CA ALA A 32 3.65 -3.09 -1.93
C ALA A 32 2.73 -2.24 -1.01
N ALA A 33 2.20 -2.85 0.05
CA ALA A 33 1.42 -2.16 1.07
C ALA A 33 2.26 -1.11 1.82
N ASP A 34 3.52 -1.41 2.15
CA ASP A 34 4.44 -0.45 2.78
C ASP A 34 4.67 0.79 1.89
N VAL A 35 4.88 0.59 0.58
CA VAL A 35 4.99 1.70 -0.38
C VAL A 35 3.69 2.52 -0.49
N LEU A 36 2.52 1.87 -0.48
CA LEU A 36 1.23 2.58 -0.45
C LEU A 36 1.09 3.46 0.81
N CYS A 37 1.42 2.92 1.98
CA CYS A 37 1.40 3.67 3.23
C CYS A 37 2.37 4.86 3.21
N ALA A 38 3.59 4.66 2.71
CA ALA A 38 4.58 5.70 2.57
C ALA A 38 4.14 6.79 1.56
N TYR A 39 3.54 6.40 0.44
CA TYR A 39 2.94 7.32 -0.53
C TYR A 39 1.86 8.19 0.12
N LEU A 40 0.88 7.58 0.79
CA LEU A 40 -0.20 8.30 1.48
C LEU A 40 0.33 9.23 2.58
N LYS A 41 1.37 8.80 3.29
CA LYS A 41 2.03 9.66 4.28
C LYS A 41 2.67 10.89 3.62
N CYS A 42 3.37 10.71 2.50
CA CYS A 42 3.95 11.82 1.75
C CYS A 42 2.87 12.77 1.23
N ASP A 43 1.78 12.24 0.69
CA ASP A 43 0.64 13.03 0.17
C ASP A 43 0.05 13.92 1.27
N TYR A 44 -0.22 13.31 2.43
CA TYR A 44 -0.71 14.01 3.61
C TYR A 44 0.23 15.13 4.05
N GLU A 45 1.53 14.86 4.21
CA GLU A 45 2.51 15.87 4.63
C GLU A 45 2.63 17.03 3.61
N LEU A 46 2.61 16.72 2.31
CA LEU A 46 2.64 17.74 1.25
C LEU A 46 1.38 18.60 1.29
N SER A 47 0.20 18.03 1.56
CA SER A 47 -1.04 18.78 1.76
C SER A 47 -0.97 19.77 2.94
N LYS A 48 -0.10 19.50 3.92
CA LYS A 48 0.19 20.38 5.07
C LYS A 48 1.32 21.38 4.79
N SER A 49 1.69 21.58 3.53
CA SER A 49 2.78 22.47 3.09
C SER A 49 4.17 22.04 3.61
N ASN A 50 4.36 20.76 3.95
CA ASN A 50 5.67 20.23 4.32
C ASN A 50 6.42 19.74 3.07
N SER A 51 7.17 20.65 2.43
CA SER A 51 7.85 20.37 1.16
C SER A 51 9.03 19.39 1.26
N GLU A 52 9.50 19.05 2.47
CA GLU A 52 10.58 18.07 2.69
C GLU A 52 10.24 16.69 2.09
N PHE A 53 8.95 16.37 2.02
CA PHE A 53 8.46 15.10 1.47
C PHE A 53 8.43 15.05 -0.06
N SER A 54 8.75 16.13 -0.78
CA SER A 54 8.67 16.16 -2.25
C SER A 54 9.59 15.14 -2.94
N ASN A 55 10.78 14.92 -2.37
CA ASN A 55 11.72 13.92 -2.90
C ASN A 55 11.23 12.50 -2.61
N ALA A 56 10.74 12.26 -1.39
CA ALA A 56 10.20 10.96 -0.99
C ALA A 56 8.95 10.60 -1.81
N MET A 57 8.06 11.57 -2.08
CA MET A 57 6.89 11.38 -2.93
C MET A 57 7.28 10.88 -4.32
N ARG A 58 8.24 11.54 -4.98
CA ARG A 58 8.72 11.11 -6.31
C ARG A 58 9.27 9.69 -6.29
N GLU A 59 9.95 9.30 -5.22
CA GLU A 59 10.45 7.93 -5.07
C GLU A 59 9.28 6.94 -4.92
N MET A 60 8.31 7.26 -4.06
CA MET A 60 7.13 6.42 -3.83
C MET A 60 6.28 6.28 -5.09
N GLU A 61 6.12 7.33 -5.90
CA GLU A 61 5.43 7.26 -7.20
C GLU A 61 6.08 6.24 -8.16
N VAL A 62 7.41 6.26 -8.25
CA VAL A 62 8.16 5.31 -9.09
C VAL A 62 8.01 3.89 -8.58
N GLN A 63 8.13 3.67 -7.27
CA GLN A 63 7.97 2.35 -6.67
C GLN A 63 6.53 1.83 -6.83
N LEU A 64 5.53 2.68 -6.56
CA LEU A 64 4.13 2.34 -6.66
C LEU A 64 3.75 1.99 -8.10
N LYS A 65 4.23 2.74 -9.10
CA LYS A 65 4.02 2.42 -10.51
C LYS A 65 4.50 1.01 -10.85
N ARG A 66 5.71 0.63 -10.41
CA ARG A 66 6.25 -0.73 -10.63
C ARG A 66 5.39 -1.81 -9.98
N TYR A 67 4.86 -1.56 -8.78
CA TYR A 67 3.97 -2.52 -8.12
C TYR A 67 2.61 -2.63 -8.81
N ARG A 68 2.05 -1.52 -9.32
CA ARG A 68 0.80 -1.55 -10.11
C ARG A 68 0.96 -2.38 -11.39
N GLU A 69 2.08 -2.24 -12.10
CA GLU A 69 2.37 -3.03 -13.30
C GLU A 69 2.54 -4.53 -13.01
N LYS A 70 3.06 -4.88 -11.83
CA LYS A 70 3.35 -6.27 -11.45
C LYS A 70 2.18 -6.97 -10.75
N LEU A 71 1.37 -6.24 -9.99
CA LEU A 71 0.37 -6.78 -9.07
C LEU A 71 -1.00 -6.17 -9.37
N PRO A 72 -1.91 -6.91 -10.03
CA PRO A 72 -3.25 -6.43 -10.34
C PRO A 72 -4.03 -5.94 -9.12
N ALA A 73 -3.82 -6.57 -7.96
CA ALA A 73 -4.44 -6.17 -6.70
C ALA A 73 -4.01 -4.75 -6.25
N VAL A 74 -2.76 -4.36 -6.50
CA VAL A 74 -2.25 -3.02 -6.16
C VAL A 74 -2.82 -1.99 -7.13
N ASP A 75 -2.88 -2.32 -8.42
CA ASP A 75 -3.51 -1.43 -9.40
C ASP A 75 -5.00 -1.21 -9.10
N TYR A 76 -5.73 -2.27 -8.80
CA TYR A 76 -7.13 -2.18 -8.36
C TYR A 76 -7.27 -1.30 -7.12
N PHE A 77 -6.39 -1.48 -6.12
CA PHE A 77 -6.42 -0.63 -4.92
C PHE A 77 -6.23 0.85 -5.26
N CYS A 78 -5.28 1.15 -6.15
CA CYS A 78 -5.03 2.50 -6.63
C CYS A 78 -6.23 3.13 -7.35
N GLN A 79 -6.95 2.34 -8.15
CA GLN A 79 -8.09 2.83 -8.90
C GLN A 79 -9.35 3.02 -8.03
N VAL A 80 -9.55 2.13 -7.06
CA VAL A 80 -10.80 2.08 -6.28
C VAL A 80 -10.71 2.85 -4.96
N PHE A 81 -9.58 2.77 -4.25
CA PHE A 81 -9.47 3.23 -2.87
C PHE A 81 -8.51 4.40 -2.67
N LEU A 82 -7.48 4.55 -3.51
CA LEU A 82 -6.37 5.47 -3.20
C LEU A 82 -6.80 6.93 -3.07
N GLU A 83 -7.72 7.40 -3.91
CA GLU A 83 -8.20 8.79 -3.81
C GLU A 83 -8.97 9.03 -2.50
N ASP A 84 -9.82 8.10 -2.08
CA ASP A 84 -10.54 8.24 -0.80
C ASP A 84 -9.58 8.09 0.38
N ALA A 85 -8.56 7.24 0.25
CA ALA A 85 -7.55 7.01 1.28
C ALA A 85 -6.68 8.24 1.57
N LYS A 86 -6.62 9.22 0.66
CA LYS A 86 -5.95 10.53 0.89
C LYS A 86 -6.78 11.46 1.79
N GLY A 87 -8.10 11.25 1.84
CA GLY A 87 -8.99 12.03 2.68
C GLY A 87 -8.76 11.79 4.17
N THR A 88 -9.23 12.71 5.00
CA THR A 88 -9.33 12.53 6.45
C THR A 88 -10.32 11.41 6.82
N LEU A 89 -10.23 10.90 8.05
CA LEU A 89 -11.16 9.87 8.53
C LEU A 89 -12.65 10.30 8.41
N ASP A 90 -12.93 11.59 8.65
CA ASP A 90 -14.27 12.16 8.52
C ASP A 90 -14.75 12.25 7.06
N GLU A 91 -13.84 12.44 6.11
CA GLU A 91 -14.15 12.44 4.67
C GLU A 91 -14.37 11.01 4.16
N GLN A 92 -13.54 10.07 4.61
CA GLN A 92 -13.64 8.64 4.28
C GLN A 92 -14.95 8.02 4.79
N THR A 93 -15.52 8.50 5.89
CA THR A 93 -16.80 7.97 6.42
C THR A 93 -18.04 8.56 5.77
N LYS A 94 -17.91 9.68 5.05
CA LYS A 94 -19.05 10.34 4.36
C LYS A 94 -19.22 9.86 2.93
N SER A 95 -18.13 9.52 2.27
CA SER A 95 -18.09 9.11 0.87
C SER A 95 -18.07 7.58 0.77
N LEU A 96 -19.19 6.97 0.40
CA LEU A 96 -19.24 5.56 -0.01
C LEU A 96 -19.01 5.40 -1.53
N GLU A 97 -18.48 6.43 -2.19
CA GLU A 97 -18.22 6.47 -3.64
C GLU A 97 -17.29 5.34 -4.12
N TRP A 98 -16.39 4.85 -3.25
CA TRP A 98 -15.58 3.66 -3.55
C TRP A 98 -16.43 2.41 -3.82
N ILE A 99 -17.62 2.28 -3.24
CA ILE A 99 -18.53 1.15 -3.50
C ILE A 99 -18.99 1.18 -4.95
N GLU A 100 -19.38 2.35 -5.44
CA GLU A 100 -19.79 2.52 -6.83
C GLU A 100 -18.62 2.27 -7.79
N ARG A 101 -17.43 2.80 -7.48
CA ARG A 101 -16.21 2.53 -8.26
C ARG A 101 -15.87 1.05 -8.30
N ALA A 102 -15.90 0.35 -7.17
CA ALA A 102 -15.62 -1.09 -7.10
C ALA A 102 -16.58 -1.91 -7.98
N ASN A 103 -17.86 -1.54 -8.01
CA ASN A 103 -18.89 -2.23 -8.79
C ASN A 103 -18.82 -1.90 -10.29
N THR A 104 -18.34 -0.71 -10.67
CA THR A 104 -18.30 -0.26 -12.08
C THR A 104 -16.98 -0.56 -12.78
N LEU A 105 -15.88 -0.76 -12.06
CA LEU A 105 -14.55 -1.00 -12.63
C LEU A 105 -14.49 -2.24 -13.54
N HIS A 106 -15.32 -3.25 -13.28
CA HIS A 106 -15.40 -4.48 -14.06
C HIS A 106 -16.30 -4.37 -15.31
N LEU A 107 -17.08 -3.29 -15.45
CA LEU A 107 -17.97 -3.06 -16.59
C LEU A 107 -17.27 -2.32 -17.74
N THR A 108 -16.05 -1.82 -17.54
CA THR A 108 -15.28 -1.09 -18.54
C THR A 108 -14.20 -1.94 -19.24
N SER A 109 -14.09 -3.24 -18.91
CA SER A 109 -13.07 -4.15 -19.48
C SER A 109 -13.57 -5.06 -20.61
N ASP A 110 -14.78 -4.85 -21.12
CA ASP A 110 -15.28 -5.48 -22.35
C ASP A 110 -15.78 -4.38 -23.31
N ASP A 111 -14.86 -3.73 -24.02
CA ASP A 111 -15.11 -3.04 -25.30
C ASP A 111 -13.78 -2.58 -25.93
N ALA A 112 -13.07 -3.52 -26.57
CA ALA A 112 -12.24 -3.37 -27.80
C ALA A 112 -11.33 -4.58 -28.02
#